data_AF-A0A656QHW1-F1
#
_entry.id   AF-A0A656QHW1-F1
#
_cell.length_a   1.000
_cell.length_b   1.000
_cell.length_c   1.000
_cell.angle_alpha   90.00
_cell.angle_beta   90.00
_cell.angle_gamma   90.00
#
_symmetry.space_group_name_H-M   'P 1'
#
loop_
_entity.id
_entity.type
_entity.pdbx_description
1 polymer ?
#
loop_
_entity_poly.entity_id
_entity_poly.type
_entity_poly.pdbx_seq_one_letter_code
_entity_poly.pdbx_strand_id
1 'polypeptide(L)'
;MPSPAAQPIDPTTLSRKQKLAIIYRHTHRDFKGPAGPQWGEHAGEKTIVVNEQGASVLTLLETLSDEQIANLLPYALKKESERLAAKAGQQ
;
A
#
# COMPACT_ATOMS: atom_id res chain seq x y z
N MET A 1 -14.60 -26.43 7.48
CA MET A 1 -14.98 -25.10 7.99
C MET A 1 -14.72 -24.10 6.86
N PRO A 2 -15.74 -23.42 6.29
CA PRO A 2 -15.46 -22.33 5.36
C PRO A 2 -14.74 -21.21 6.14
N SER A 3 -13.57 -20.77 5.66
CA SER A 3 -12.90 -19.59 6.19
C SER A 3 -13.88 -18.41 6.18
N PRO A 4 -13.92 -17.56 7.22
CA PRO A 4 -14.75 -16.36 7.18
C PRO A 4 -14.35 -15.57 5.94
N ALA A 5 -15.29 -15.45 4.99
CA ALA A 5 -15.05 -14.74 3.74
C ALA A 5 -14.59 -13.33 4.09
N ALA A 6 -13.39 -12.96 3.64
CA ALA A 6 -12.84 -11.64 3.89
C ALA A 6 -13.79 -10.58 3.33
N GLN A 7 -14.37 -9.76 4.21
CA GLN A 7 -15.30 -8.72 3.79
C GLN A 7 -14.54 -7.64 3.00
N PRO A 8 -15.07 -7.17 1.84
CA PRO A 8 -14.46 -6.10 1.09
C PRO A 8 -14.36 -4.83 1.94
N ILE A 9 -13.19 -4.17 1.94
CA ILE A 9 -13.00 -2.87 2.58
C ILE A 9 -13.43 -1.80 1.58
N ASP A 10 -14.36 -0.93 1.95
CA ASP A 10 -14.80 0.19 1.10
C ASP A 10 -13.73 1.30 1.03
N PRO A 11 -13.13 1.58 -0.14
CA PRO A 11 -12.10 2.60 -0.30
C PRO A 11 -12.59 4.03 -0.06
N THR A 12 -13.90 4.31 -0.12
CA THR A 12 -14.45 5.66 0.08
C THR A 12 -14.43 6.09 1.54
N THR A 13 -14.44 5.13 2.46
CA THR A 13 -14.38 5.35 3.91
C THR A 13 -12.96 5.64 4.43
N LEU A 14 -11.94 5.47 3.58
CA LEU A 14 -10.53 5.59 3.95
C LEU A 14 -9.98 6.98 3.60
N SER A 15 -9.31 7.61 4.57
CA SER A 15 -8.44 8.76 4.32
C SER A 15 -7.27 8.40 3.39
N ARG A 16 -6.72 9.40 2.69
CA ARG A 16 -5.52 9.22 1.86
C ARG A 16 -4.36 8.57 2.64
N LYS A 17 -4.10 9.01 3.87
CA LYS A 17 -3.06 8.44 4.74
C LYS A 17 -3.31 6.95 5.04
N GLN A 18 -4.55 6.55 5.28
CA GLN A 18 -4.88 5.13 5.48
C GLN A 18 -4.68 4.31 4.21
N LYS A 19 -5.07 4.84 3.04
CA LYS A 19 -4.81 4.20 1.74
C LYS A 19 -3.33 3.97 1.52
N LEU A 20 -2.50 5.00 1.72
CA LEU A 20 -1.04 4.91 1.60
C LEU A 20 -0.45 3.90 2.59
N ALA A 21 -0.92 3.87 3.83
CA ALA A 21 -0.47 2.92 4.83
C ALA A 21 -0.81 1.46 4.45
N ILE A 22 -2.00 1.21 3.89
CA ILE A 22 -2.44 -0.11 3.42
C ILE A 22 -1.62 -0.54 2.20
N ILE A 23 -1.43 0.35 1.24
CA ILE A 23 -0.56 0.11 0.06
C ILE A 23 0.84 -0.27 0.54
N TYR A 24 1.48 0.58 1.33
CA TYR A 24 2.84 0.35 1.80
C TYR A 24 2.98 -0.95 2.61
N ARG A 25 1.97 -1.32 3.41
CA ARG A 25 1.98 -2.58 4.17
C ARG A 25 2.07 -3.79 3.24
N HIS A 26 1.27 -3.81 2.18
CA HIS A 26 1.12 -4.97 1.29
C HIS A 26 2.01 -4.93 0.05
N THR A 27 2.71 -3.83 -0.20
CA THR A 27 3.83 -3.80 -1.16
C THR A 27 4.95 -4.73 -0.69
N HIS A 28 5.53 -5.50 -1.60
CA HIS A 28 6.66 -6.39 -1.29
C HIS A 28 7.87 -5.58 -0.79
N ARG A 29 8.69 -6.16 0.09
CA ARG A 29 9.83 -5.48 0.70
C ARG A 29 10.88 -5.00 -0.31
N ASP A 30 11.01 -5.68 -1.44
CA ASP A 30 11.99 -5.31 -2.48
C ASP A 30 11.54 -4.08 -3.30
N PHE A 31 10.26 -3.71 -3.21
CA PHE A 31 9.67 -2.56 -3.93
C PHE A 31 9.35 -1.39 -3.00
N LYS A 32 9.87 -1.38 -1.76
CA LYS A 32 9.67 -0.29 -0.81
C LYS A 32 10.84 -0.17 0.16
N GLY A 33 11.05 1.01 0.73
CA GLY A 33 12.11 1.19 1.71
C GLY A 33 12.14 2.59 2.29
N PRO A 34 13.17 2.93 3.08
CA PRO A 34 13.50 4.31 3.38
C PRO A 34 14.20 4.97 2.18
N ALA A 35 13.96 6.26 1.99
CA ALA A 35 14.71 7.10 1.06
C ALA A 35 16.17 7.18 1.51
N GLY A 36 17.10 6.98 0.58
CA GLY A 36 18.54 7.11 0.85
C GLY A 36 18.99 8.57 0.92
N PRO A 37 20.27 8.82 1.27
CA PRO A 37 20.81 10.18 1.43
C PRO A 37 20.69 11.08 0.18
N GLN A 38 20.60 10.49 -1.02
CA GLN A 38 20.42 11.23 -2.28
C GLN A 38 19.10 12.00 -2.36
N TRP A 39 18.14 11.69 -1.48
CA TRP A 39 16.84 12.37 -1.38
C TRP A 39 16.86 13.63 -0.51
N GLY A 40 18.03 14.02 0.03
CA GLY A 40 18.20 15.27 0.78
C GLY A 40 17.31 15.32 2.03
N GLU A 41 16.45 16.34 2.12
CA GLU A 41 15.54 16.54 3.25
C GLU A 41 14.54 15.39 3.46
N HIS A 42 14.27 14.61 2.41
CA HIS A 42 13.38 13.46 2.46
C HIS A 42 14.09 12.16 2.86
N ALA A 43 15.40 12.20 3.17
CA ALA A 43 16.12 11.01 3.60
C ALA A 43 15.43 10.35 4.82
N GLY A 44 15.23 9.04 4.74
CA GLY A 44 14.50 8.26 5.75
C GLY A 44 12.99 8.19 5.55
N GLU A 45 12.39 9.01 4.68
CA GLU A 45 10.96 8.89 4.33
C GLU A 45 10.66 7.60 3.56
N LYS A 46 9.38 7.19 3.54
CA LYS A 46 8.99 5.95 2.87
C LYS A 46 9.00 6.14 1.35
N THR A 47 9.68 5.23 0.66
CA THR A 47 9.68 5.12 -0.81
C THR A 47 8.97 3.86 -1.27
N ILE A 48 8.47 3.90 -2.49
CA ILE A 48 7.80 2.80 -3.17
C ILE A 48 8.15 2.81 -4.65
N VAL A 49 8.31 1.63 -5.24
CA VAL A 49 8.42 1.47 -6.69
C VAL A 49 7.02 1.37 -7.28
N VAL A 50 6.75 2.21 -8.28
CA VAL A 50 5.50 2.21 -9.06
C VAL A 50 5.80 2.00 -10.53
N ASN A 51 4.81 1.49 -11.27
CA ASN A 51 4.89 1.46 -12.72
C ASN A 51 4.22 2.70 -13.28
N GLU A 52 4.98 3.51 -14.01
CA GLU A 52 4.53 4.74 -14.64
C GLU A 52 4.95 4.72 -16.11
N GLN A 53 3.97 4.84 -17.02
CA GLN A 53 4.20 4.89 -18.47
C GLN A 53 5.09 3.74 -19.01
N GLY A 54 4.99 2.55 -18.41
CA GLY A 54 5.77 1.38 -18.81
C GLY A 54 7.17 1.28 -18.19
N ALA A 55 7.56 2.21 -17.31
CA ALA A 55 8.81 2.17 -16.56
C ALA A 55 8.56 1.96 -15.06
N SER A 56 9.50 1.30 -14.39
CA SER A 56 9.50 1.22 -12.93
C SER A 56 10.22 2.43 -12.34
N VAL A 57 9.52 3.21 -11.54
CA VAL A 57 10.01 4.45 -10.94
C VAL A 57 9.98 4.33 -9.42
N LEU A 58 11.09 4.66 -8.76
CA LEU A 58 11.16 4.79 -7.30
C LEU A 58 10.75 6.21 -6.90
N THR A 59 9.71 6.34 -6.08
CA THR A 59 9.17 7.64 -5.64
C THR A 59 8.85 7.64 -4.15
N LEU A 60 8.55 8.81 -3.58
CA LEU A 60 8.09 8.93 -2.19
C LEU A 60 6.64 8.45 -2.08
N LEU A 61 6.33 7.73 -1.00
CA LEU A 61 4.99 7.21 -0.76
C LEU A 61 3.95 8.33 -0.62
N GLU A 62 4.31 9.42 0.06
CA GLU A 62 3.38 10.53 0.33
C GLU A 62 3.06 11.33 -0.94
N THR A 63 3.91 11.28 -1.96
CA THR A 63 3.77 12.01 -3.22
C THR A 63 2.98 11.25 -4.30
N LEU A 64 2.49 10.05 -4.02
CA LEU A 64 1.73 9.27 -5.00
C LEU A 64 0.50 10.02 -5.52
N SER A 65 0.30 10.07 -6.83
CA SER A 65 -0.91 10.68 -7.39
C SER A 65 -2.17 9.88 -7.03
N ASP A 66 -3.34 10.51 -7.12
CA ASP A 66 -4.61 9.80 -6.86
C ASP A 66 -4.82 8.66 -7.87
N GLU A 67 -4.33 8.79 -9.10
CA GLU A 67 -4.34 7.73 -10.10
C GLU A 67 -3.44 6.55 -9.70
N GLN A 68 -2.20 6.82 -9.24
CA GLN A 68 -1.31 5.79 -8.74
C GLN A 68 -1.91 5.08 -7.52
N ILE A 69 -2.53 5.82 -6.61
CA ILE A 69 -3.27 5.24 -5.48
C ILE A 69 -4.42 4.36 -5.99
N ALA A 70 -5.24 4.83 -6.92
CA ALA A 70 -6.36 4.07 -7.47
C ALA A 70 -5.91 2.76 -8.14
N ASN A 71 -4.73 2.76 -8.78
CA ASN A 71 -4.15 1.57 -9.41
C ASN A 71 -3.60 0.55 -8.39
N LEU A 72 -2.96 1.01 -7.32
CA LEU A 72 -2.32 0.13 -6.32
C LEU A 72 -3.30 -0.36 -5.24
N LEU A 73 -4.29 0.44 -4.90
CA LEU A 73 -5.19 0.22 -3.76
C LEU A 73 -6.03 -1.06 -3.84
N PRO A 74 -6.60 -1.49 -4.99
CA PRO A 74 -7.47 -2.66 -5.04
C PRO A 74 -6.78 -3.94 -4.55
N TYR A 75 -5.54 -4.18 -5.00
CA TYR A 75 -4.77 -5.34 -4.54
C TYR A 75 -4.45 -5.24 -3.04
N ALA A 76 -4.03 -4.06 -2.59
CA ALA A 76 -3.70 -3.84 -1.18
C ALA A 76 -4.91 -4.03 -0.26
N LEU A 77 -6.12 -3.62 -0.68
CA LEU A 77 -7.36 -3.82 0.09
C LEU A 77 -7.76 -5.29 0.17
N LYS A 78 -7.60 -6.05 -0.93
CA LYS A 78 -7.82 -7.51 -0.91
C LYS A 78 -6.90 -8.19 0.11
N LYS A 79 -5.60 -7.85 0.10
CA LYS A 79 -4.65 -8.41 1.07
C LYS A 79 -4.95 -7.97 2.51
N GLU A 80 -5.42 -6.75 2.70
CA GLU A 80 -5.79 -6.24 4.02
C GLU A 80 -7.05 -6.91 4.56
N SER A 81 -8.07 -7.16 3.74
CA SER A 81 -9.27 -7.87 4.17
C SER A 81 -8.96 -9.31 4.55
N GLU A 82 -8.15 -10.02 3.77
CA GLU A 82 -7.65 -11.37 4.08
C GLU A 82 -6.92 -11.40 5.43
N ARG A 83 -6.05 -10.41 5.68
CA ARG A 83 -5.30 -10.29 6.94
C ARG A 83 -6.23 -10.06 8.14
N LEU A 84 -7.25 -9.20 7.99
CA LEU A 84 -8.23 -8.92 9.04
C LEU A 84 -9.10 -10.13 9.35
N ALA A 85 -9.56 -10.86 8.32
CA ALA A 85 -10.33 -12.09 8.49
C ALA A 85 -9.51 -13.19 9.19
N ALA A 86 -8.23 -13.36 8.81
CA ALA A 86 -7.34 -14.30 9.48
C ALA A 86 -7.12 -13.94 10.96
N LYS A 87 -7.00 -12.64 11.29
CA LYS A 87 -6.87 -12.18 12.68
C LYS A 87 -8.15 -12.43 13.48
N ALA A 88 -9.33 -12.23 12.89
CA ALA A 88 -10.62 -12.45 13.54
C ALA A 88 -10.91 -13.94 13.82
N GLY A 89 -10.42 -14.84 12.97
CA GLY A 89 -10.55 -16.29 13.20
C GLY A 89 -9.52 -16.89 14.18
N GLN A 90 -8.61 -16.08 14.71
CA GLN A 90 -7.60 -16.48 15.71
C GLN A 90 -7.95 -15.99 17.13
N GLN A 91 -9.06 -15.26 17.29
CA GLN A 91 -9.62 -14.82 18.56
C GLN A 91 -10.73 -15.77 19.01
#